data_AF-A0A355B901-F1
#
_entry.id   AF-A0A355B901-F1
#
_cell.length_a   1.000
_cell.length_b   1.000
_cell.length_c   1.000
_cell.angle_alpha   90.00
_cell.angle_beta   90.00
_cell.angle_gamma   90.00
#
_symmetry.space_group_name_H-M   'P 1'
#
loop_
_entity.id
_entity.type
_entity.pdbx_description
1 polymer ?
#
loop_
_entity_poly.entity_id
_entity_poly.type
_entity_poly.pdbx_seq_one_letter_code
_entity_poly.pdbx_strand_id
1 'polypeptide(L)'
;MSSHYEAPIRRPLVVGNKSYHDVTVDVAKPVEGKANKLWWTVFTIALSAFLWGLGCMTYTISTGIGTWGLNKTIGWAWDITNFVWWV
;
A
#
# COMPACT_ATOMS: atom_id res chain seq x y z
N MET A 1 -28.63 -33.62 9.54
CA MET A 1 -27.44 -32.87 10.02
C MET A 1 -26.37 -32.97 8.95
N SER A 2 -25.99 -31.85 8.33
CA SER A 2 -24.92 -31.80 7.33
C SER A 2 -23.60 -32.31 7.92
N SER A 3 -22.97 -33.25 7.21
CA SER A 3 -21.72 -33.91 7.54
C SER A 3 -20.51 -32.98 7.38
N HIS A 4 -20.38 -31.99 8.25
CA HIS A 4 -19.22 -31.10 8.23
C HIS A 4 -18.10 -31.71 9.08
N TYR A 5 -17.05 -32.21 8.42
CA TYR A 5 -15.84 -32.72 9.07
C TYR A 5 -14.73 -31.67 8.97
N GLU A 6 -14.36 -31.09 10.11
CA GLU A 6 -13.16 -30.28 10.22
C GLU A 6 -12.08 -31.00 11.01
N ALA A 7 -10.82 -30.87 10.57
CA ALA A 7 -9.69 -31.44 11.28
C ALA A 7 -9.47 -30.68 12.61
N PRO A 8 -9.40 -31.38 13.76
CA PRO A 8 -9.30 -30.76 15.09
C PRO A 8 -7.98 -30.03 15.36
N ILE A 9 -6.98 -30.21 14.48
CA ILE A 9 -5.70 -29.49 14.54
C ILE A 9 -5.80 -28.03 14.04
N ARG A 10 -6.89 -27.66 13.35
CA ARG A 10 -7.07 -26.29 12.84
C ARG A 10 -7.37 -25.34 14.00
N ARG A 11 -6.67 -24.20 14.01
CA ARG A 11 -6.91 -23.12 14.96
C ARG A 11 -7.99 -22.19 14.42
N PRO A 12 -8.84 -21.61 15.28
CA PRO A 12 -9.82 -20.63 14.85
C PRO A 12 -9.12 -19.38 14.31
N LEU A 13 -9.52 -18.92 13.12
CA LEU A 13 -9.01 -17.70 12.50
C LEU A 13 -9.71 -16.43 13.02
N VAL A 14 -10.94 -16.58 13.52
CA VAL A 14 -11.74 -15.51 14.11
C VAL A 14 -11.85 -15.76 15.60
N VAL A 15 -11.42 -14.78 16.39
CA VAL A 15 -11.39 -14.84 17.86
C VAL A 15 -12.51 -13.97 18.44
N GLY A 16 -12.99 -14.32 19.62
CA GLY A 16 -13.96 -13.51 20.37
C GLY A 16 -15.44 -13.83 20.08
N ASN A 17 -15.74 -15.01 19.51
CA ASN A 17 -17.10 -15.50 19.27
C ASN A 17 -18.02 -14.48 18.58
N LYS A 18 -17.50 -13.81 17.54
CA LYS A 18 -18.21 -12.76 16.80
C LYS A 18 -19.35 -13.34 15.97
N SER A 19 -20.52 -12.72 16.07
CA SER A 19 -21.64 -12.95 15.16
C SER A 19 -21.44 -12.22 13.83
N TYR A 20 -22.28 -12.50 12.83
CA TYR A 20 -22.27 -11.79 11.56
C TYR A 20 -22.43 -10.27 11.72
N HIS A 21 -23.28 -9.83 12.66
CA HIS A 21 -23.49 -8.42 12.93
C HIS A 21 -22.22 -7.76 13.49
N ASP A 22 -21.52 -8.43 14.40
CA ASP A 22 -20.29 -7.91 15.00
C ASP A 22 -19.19 -7.69 13.96
N VAL A 23 -19.05 -8.61 13.00
CA VAL A 23 -18.10 -8.48 11.89
C VAL A 23 -18.43 -7.26 11.03
N THR A 24 -19.71 -7.06 10.70
CA THR A 24 -20.15 -5.89 9.93
C THR A 24 -19.83 -4.59 10.66
N VAL A 25 -20.18 -4.49 11.94
CA VAL A 25 -19.97 -3.28 12.74
C VAL A 25 -18.48 -2.96 12.86
N ASP A 26 -17.63 -3.95 13.14
CA ASP A 26 -16.20 -3.72 13.31
C ASP A 26 -15.49 -3.24 12.03
N VAL A 27 -15.89 -3.79 10.87
CA VAL A 27 -15.31 -3.41 9.57
C VAL A 27 -15.85 -2.07 9.06
N ALA A 28 -17.14 -1.77 9.28
CA ALA A 28 -17.76 -0.52 8.85
C ALA A 28 -17.30 0.68 9.68
N LYS A 29 -17.06 0.49 10.98
CA LYS A 29 -16.71 1.54 11.93
C LYS A 29 -15.55 2.47 11.49
N PRO A 30 -14.39 1.98 10.99
CA PRO A 30 -13.33 2.88 10.51
C PRO A 30 -13.68 3.64 9.23
N VAL A 31 -14.67 3.17 8.44
CA VAL A 31 -15.11 3.82 7.18
C VAL A 31 -16.18 4.88 7.45
N GLU A 32 -17.13 4.59 8.34
CA GLU A 32 -18.20 5.51 8.72
C GLU A 32 -17.71 6.63 9.66
N GLY A 33 -16.60 6.39 10.36
CA GLY A 33 -15.96 7.37 11.23
C GLY A 33 -15.20 8.46 10.49
N LYS A 34 -14.98 9.60 11.15
CA LYS A 34 -14.14 10.67 10.62
C LYS A 34 -12.65 10.35 10.82
N ALA A 35 -11.83 10.64 9.81
CA ALA A 35 -10.38 10.54 9.91
C ALA A 35 -9.84 11.48 11.02
N ASN A 36 -8.95 10.95 11.85
CA ASN A 36 -8.35 11.69 12.97
C ASN A 36 -7.17 12.57 12.51
N LYS A 37 -6.62 13.39 13.42
CA LYS A 37 -5.48 14.27 13.12
C LYS A 37 -4.24 13.51 12.64
N LEU A 38 -3.96 12.33 13.21
CA LEU A 38 -2.81 11.51 12.82
C LEU A 38 -2.93 11.02 11.38
N TRP A 39 -4.12 10.60 10.97
CA TRP A 39 -4.38 10.20 9.58
C TRP A 39 -4.08 11.35 8.62
N TRP A 40 -4.54 12.57 8.93
CA TRP A 40 -4.24 13.76 8.13
C TRP A 40 -2.75 14.10 8.10
N THR A 41 -2.03 13.96 9.22
CA THR A 41 -0.58 14.17 9.26
C THR A 41 0.16 13.23 8.32
N VAL A 42 -0.12 11.92 8.41
CA VAL A 42 0.54 10.94 7.54
C VAL A 42 0.13 11.13 6.08
N PHE A 43 -1.15 11.43 5.83
CA PHE A 43 -1.64 11.72 4.48
C PHE A 43 -0.93 12.91 3.86
N THR A 44 -0.75 14.02 4.59
CA THR A 44 -0.03 15.18 4.09
C THR A 44 1.44 14.87 3.79
N ILE A 45 2.13 14.10 4.65
CA ILE A 45 3.52 13.69 4.39
C ILE A 45 3.61 12.85 3.11
N ALA A 46 2.73 11.86 2.96
CA ALA A 46 2.68 11.02 1.76
C ALA A 46 2.37 11.85 0.50
N LEU A 47 1.42 12.79 0.59
CA LEU A 47 1.06 13.68 -0.51
C LEU A 47 2.21 14.61 -0.91
N SER A 48 2.94 15.17 0.06
CA SER A 48 4.12 16.00 -0.21
C SER A 48 5.23 15.21 -0.91
N ALA A 49 5.50 13.97 -0.47
CA ALA A 49 6.47 13.10 -1.14
C ALA A 49 6.02 12.74 -2.57
N PHE A 50 4.74 12.47 -2.77
CA PHE A 50 4.16 12.20 -4.09
C PHE A 50 4.32 13.41 -5.04
N LEU A 51 3.98 14.61 -4.59
CA LEU A 51 4.11 15.83 -5.39
C LEU A 51 5.57 16.13 -5.74
N TRP A 52 6.49 15.90 -4.80
CA TRP A 52 7.92 16.01 -5.08
C TRP A 52 8.37 15.00 -6.14
N GLY A 53 7.95 13.74 -6.03
CA GLY A 53 8.22 12.71 -7.03
C GLY A 53 7.67 13.06 -8.42
N LEU A 54 6.45 13.60 -8.49
CA LEU A 54 5.85 14.09 -9.74
C LEU A 54 6.66 15.25 -10.35
N GLY A 55 7.19 16.14 -9.51
CA GLY A 55 8.14 17.17 -9.91
C GLY A 55 9.40 16.60 -10.54
N CYS A 56 10.04 15.62 -9.89
CA CYS A 56 11.24 14.94 -10.41
C CYS A 56 10.98 14.21 -11.74
N MET A 57 9.83 13.56 -11.88
CA MET A 57 9.43 12.92 -13.15
C MET A 57 9.24 13.94 -14.27
N THR A 58 8.52 15.03 -14.00
CA THR A 58 8.29 16.11 -14.98
C THR A 58 9.60 16.78 -15.40
N TYR A 59 10.52 16.99 -14.45
CA TYR A 59 11.85 17.50 -14.72
C TYR A 59 12.65 16.56 -15.63
N THR A 60 12.62 15.25 -15.35
CA THR A 60 13.30 14.26 -16.19
C THR A 60 12.74 14.24 -17.62
N ILE A 61 11.40 14.27 -17.77
CA ILE A 61 10.77 14.24 -19.10
C ILE A 61 11.14 15.49 -19.90
N SER A 62 11.22 16.65 -19.25
CA SER A 62 11.53 17.92 -19.93
C SER A 62 13.02 18.13 -20.22
N THR A 63 13.92 17.60 -19.39
CA THR A 63 15.38 17.80 -19.54
C THR A 63 16.12 16.57 -20.10
N GLY A 64 15.48 15.41 -20.10
CA GLY A 64 16.02 14.14 -20.60
C GLY A 64 16.59 13.22 -19.51
N ILE A 65 16.75 11.95 -19.89
CA ILE A 65 17.22 10.84 -19.03
C ILE A 65 18.69 11.00 -18.59
N GLY A 66 19.47 11.87 -19.26
CA GLY A 66 20.86 12.16 -18.88
C GLY A 66 21.04 12.70 -17.45
N THR A 67 19.96 13.15 -16.81
CA THR A 67 19.95 13.61 -15.42
C THR A 67 19.98 12.47 -14.38
N TRP A 68 19.72 11.21 -14.78
CA TRP A 68 19.61 10.06 -13.88
C TRP A 68 20.94 9.45 -13.42
N GLY A 69 22.08 9.99 -13.89
CA GLY A 69 23.40 9.44 -13.55
C GLY A 69 23.69 8.09 -14.20
N LEU A 70 22.98 7.75 -15.27
CA LEU A 70 23.26 6.57 -16.09
C LEU A 70 24.56 6.76 -16.89
N ASN A 71 25.24 5.66 -17.19
CA ASN A 71 26.48 5.66 -17.96
C ASN A 71 26.23 4.99 -19.33
N LYS A 72 27.06 5.29 -20.34
CA LYS A 72 27.00 4.64 -21.66
C LYS A 72 27.09 3.11 -21.61
N THR A 73 27.75 2.54 -20.59
CA THR A 73 27.86 1.08 -20.40
C THR A 73 26.72 0.50 -19.56
N ILE A 74 26.16 1.29 -18.65
CA ILE A 74 25.09 0.85 -17.73
C ILE A 74 23.85 1.68 -18.06
N GLY A 75 23.08 1.18 -19.02
CA GLY A 75 21.86 1.84 -19.48
C GLY A 75 20.67 1.68 -18.54
N TRP A 76 20.67 0.62 -17.72
CA TRP A 76 19.64 0.33 -16.71
C TRP A 76 20.29 0.15 -15.34
N ALA A 77 19.75 0.84 -14.34
CA ALA A 77 20.21 0.78 -12.97
C ALA A 77 19.01 0.91 -12.02
N TRP A 78 18.79 2.09 -11.46
CA TRP A 78 17.73 2.33 -10.48
C TRP A 78 16.32 2.26 -11.05
N ASP A 79 16.16 2.58 -12.32
CA ASP A 79 14.90 2.51 -13.05
C ASP A 79 14.33 1.08 -13.04
N ILE A 80 15.08 0.10 -13.55
CA ILE A 80 14.63 -1.28 -13.56
C ILE A 80 14.65 -1.92 -12.17
N THR A 81 15.63 -1.56 -11.33
CA THR A 81 15.74 -2.11 -9.96
C THR A 81 14.47 -1.79 -9.16
N ASN A 82 14.00 -0.54 -9.22
CA ASN A 82 12.77 -0.15 -8.54
C ASN A 82 11.53 -0.72 -9.24
N PHE A 83 11.53 -0.83 -10.57
CA PHE A 83 10.42 -1.45 -11.29
C PHE A 83 10.19 -2.89 -10.84
N VAL A 84 11.22 -3.75 -10.88
CA VAL A 84 11.09 -5.16 -10.48
C VAL A 84 10.88 -5.36 -8.97
N TRP A 85 11.25 -4.37 -8.15
CA TRP A 85 10.97 -4.40 -6.72
C TRP A 85 9.49 -4.15 -6.41
N TRP A 86 8.82 -3.32 -7.22
CA TRP A 86 7.41 -2.97 -7.03
C TRP A 86 6.41 -3.88 -7.77
N VAL A 87 6.86 -4.60 -8.81
CA VAL A 87 6.07 -5.66 -9.49
C VAL A 87 5.86 -6.85 -8.57
#